data_AF-A0A6L9GC53-F1
#
_entry.id   AF-A0A6L9GC53-F1
#
_cell.length_a   1.000
_cell.length_b   1.000
_cell.length_c   1.000
_cell.angle_alpha   90.00
_cell.angle_beta   90.00
_cell.angle_gamma   90.00
#
_symmetry.space_group_name_H-M   'P 1'
#
loop_
_entity.id
_entity.type
_entity.pdbx_description
1 polymer ?
#
loop_
_entity_poly.entity_id
_entity_poly.type
_entity_poly.pdbx_seq_one_letter_code
_entity_poly.pdbx_strand_id
1 'polypeptide(L)'
;PGGVYAINASTGAVTLTAAGAALVNAGGDLPPVEVTVTDGTTPVAGSVNVPATSDVNDAPVLSLTTPATPVEGNAAEGNLISTASATDEDTPASGLSFSLTNNPGGVYASAAG
;
A
#
# COMPACT_ATOMS: atom_id res chain seq x y z
N PRO A 1 -11.50 6.35 16.48
CA PRO A 1 -11.46 5.76 15.12
C PRO A 1 -12.62 6.32 14.29
N GLY A 2 -12.41 7.49 13.66
CA GLY A 2 -13.47 8.25 13.03
C GLY A 2 -13.49 8.05 11.52
N GLY A 3 -14.52 7.37 11.01
CA GLY A 3 -14.95 7.57 9.62
C GLY A 3 -14.47 6.54 8.60
N VAL A 4 -14.20 5.28 8.95
CA VAL A 4 -14.07 4.19 7.95
C VAL A 4 -15.44 3.69 7.45
N TYR A 5 -16.49 3.93 8.24
CA TYR A 5 -17.88 3.60 7.91
C TYR A 5 -18.75 4.85 7.79
N ALA A 6 -19.76 4.76 6.94
CA ALA A 6 -20.92 5.65 6.90
C ALA A 6 -22.19 4.81 7.12
N ILE A 7 -23.21 5.42 7.73
CA ILE A 7 -24.51 4.77 7.93
C ILE A 7 -25.64 5.60 7.32
N ASN A 8 -26.54 4.95 6.60
CA ASN A 8 -27.81 5.54 6.20
C ASN A 8 -28.79 5.47 7.38
N ALA A 9 -29.07 6.60 8.02
CA ALA A 9 -29.88 6.67 9.23
C ALA A 9 -31.32 6.17 9.06
N SER A 10 -31.86 6.16 7.84
CA SER A 10 -33.24 5.71 7.57
C SER A 10 -33.34 4.20 7.30
N THR A 11 -32.26 3.55 6.89
CA THR A 11 -32.27 2.12 6.50
C THR A 11 -31.35 1.25 7.36
N GLY A 12 -30.43 1.87 8.11
CA GLY A 12 -29.40 1.17 8.87
C GLY A 12 -28.26 0.60 8.02
N ALA A 13 -28.25 0.83 6.70
CA ALA A 13 -27.19 0.33 5.83
C ALA A 13 -25.85 0.98 6.16
N VAL A 14 -24.84 0.16 6.45
CA VAL A 14 -23.46 0.58 6.73
C VAL A 14 -22.60 0.33 5.50
N THR A 15 -21.85 1.34 5.06
CA THR A 15 -20.97 1.29 3.88
C THR A 15 -19.58 1.81 4.24
N LEU A 16 -18.57 1.45 3.47
CA LEU A 16 -17.24 2.06 3.62
C LEU A 16 -17.24 3.52 3.15
N THR A 17 -16.48 4.35 3.84
CA THR A 17 -16.07 5.66 3.33
C THR A 17 -14.85 5.51 2.43
N ALA A 18 -14.37 6.63 1.88
CA ALA A 18 -13.07 6.66 1.19
C ALA A 18 -11.91 6.19 2.09
N ALA A 19 -11.92 6.54 3.38
CA ALA A 19 -10.90 6.09 4.32
C ALA A 19 -11.00 4.59 4.62
N GLY A 20 -12.22 4.05 4.74
CA GLY A 20 -12.43 2.62 4.92
C GLY A 20 -12.01 1.80 3.71
N ALA A 21 -12.33 2.28 2.50
CA ALA A 21 -11.87 1.65 1.27
C ALA A 21 -10.34 1.70 1.15
N ALA A 22 -9.71 2.84 1.46
CA ALA A 22 -8.25 2.96 1.44
C ALA A 22 -7.56 2.04 2.44
N LEU A 23 -8.16 1.83 3.62
CA LEU A 23 -7.64 0.88 4.62
C LEU A 23 -7.64 -0.55 4.08
N VAL A 24 -8.76 -1.01 3.52
CA VAL A 24 -8.88 -2.37 2.95
C VAL A 24 -7.94 -2.54 1.76
N ASN A 25 -7.85 -1.55 0.88
CA ASN A 25 -6.94 -1.58 -0.27
C ASN A 25 -5.45 -1.53 0.10
N ALA A 26 -5.11 -1.28 1.38
CA ALA A 26 -3.76 -1.33 1.89
C ALA A 26 -3.50 -2.60 2.74
N GLY A 27 -4.33 -3.65 2.57
CA GLY A 27 -4.24 -4.89 3.34
C GLY A 27 -4.68 -4.76 4.80
N GLY A 28 -5.37 -3.67 5.16
CA GLY A 28 -5.76 -3.39 6.53
C GLY A 28 -7.08 -4.04 6.93
N ASP A 29 -7.08 -4.66 8.11
CA ASP A 29 -8.31 -5.15 8.73
C ASP A 29 -9.25 -4.02 9.14
N LEU A 30 -10.53 -4.22 8.84
CA LEU A 30 -11.59 -3.32 9.25
C LEU A 30 -11.91 -3.47 10.75
N PRO A 31 -12.11 -2.37 11.49
CA PRO A 31 -12.56 -2.44 12.88
C PRO A 31 -14.02 -2.93 12.97
N PRO A 32 -14.48 -3.38 14.15
CA PRO A 32 -15.89 -3.71 14.36
C PRO A 32 -16.82 -2.55 13.96
N VAL A 33 -18.01 -2.90 13.44
CA VAL A 33 -19.07 -1.94 13.20
C VAL A 33 -19.86 -1.76 14.49
N GLU A 34 -20.01 -0.52 14.94
CA GLU A 34 -20.81 -0.15 16.10
C GLU A 34 -21.96 0.77 15.66
N VAL A 35 -23.19 0.42 16.01
CA VAL A 35 -24.39 1.18 15.64
C VAL A 35 -25.23 1.45 16.87
N THR A 36 -25.75 2.68 16.98
CA THR A 36 -26.78 3.04 17.95
C THR A 36 -28.04 3.43 17.19
N VAL A 37 -29.18 2.88 17.61
CA VAL A 37 -30.51 3.26 17.15
C VAL A 37 -31.32 3.83 18.31
N THR A 38 -32.22 4.77 18.05
CA THR A 38 -33.10 5.37 19.06
C THR A 38 -34.48 5.62 18.48
N ASP A 39 -35.51 5.49 19.32
CA ASP A 39 -36.89 5.89 19.00
C ASP A 39 -37.18 7.37 19.33
N GLY A 40 -36.14 8.14 19.65
CA GLY A 40 -36.24 9.52 20.12
C GLY A 40 -36.29 9.65 21.65
N THR A 41 -36.41 8.53 22.36
CA THR A 41 -36.40 8.49 23.83
C THR A 41 -35.33 7.53 24.36
N THR A 42 -35.27 6.32 23.82
CA THR A 42 -34.43 5.23 24.35
C THR A 42 -33.44 4.77 23.28
N PRO A 43 -32.12 4.92 23.52
CA PRO A 43 -31.12 4.39 22.62
C PRO A 43 -30.81 2.91 22.93
N VAL A 44 -30.49 2.16 21.87
CA VAL A 44 -29.97 0.79 21.93
C VAL A 44 -28.73 0.73 21.05
N ALA A 45 -27.63 0.20 21.59
CA ALA A 45 -26.37 0.00 20.87
C ALA A 45 -26.14 -1.48 20.56
N GLY A 46 -25.50 -1.75 19.43
CA GLY A 46 -25.04 -3.08 19.05
C GLY A 46 -23.72 -3.00 18.29
N SER A 47 -22.97 -4.11 18.29
CA SER A 47 -21.73 -4.24 17.54
C SER A 47 -21.67 -5.56 16.80
N VAL A 48 -20.94 -5.56 15.68
CA VAL A 48 -20.62 -6.76 14.92
C VAL A 48 -19.15 -6.71 14.52
N ASN A 49 -18.43 -7.81 14.76
CA ASN A 49 -17.08 -7.96 14.24
C ASN A 49 -17.13 -8.14 12.73
N VAL A 50 -16.32 -7.37 12.02
CA VAL A 50 -16.07 -7.59 10.60
C VAL A 50 -14.97 -8.66 10.49
N PRO A 51 -15.13 -9.69 9.64
CA PRO A 51 -14.06 -10.63 9.37
C PRO A 51 -12.80 -9.91 8.88
N ALA A 52 -11.63 -10.47 9.18
CA ALA A 52 -10.37 -10.00 8.62
C ALA A 52 -10.43 -9.98 7.09
N THR A 53 -9.70 -9.05 6.48
CA THR A 53 -9.55 -9.04 5.02
C THR A 53 -8.85 -10.33 4.57
N SER A 54 -9.27 -10.88 3.43
CA SER A 54 -8.46 -11.90 2.77
C SER A 54 -7.46 -11.16 1.91
N ASP A 55 -6.20 -11.12 2.35
CA ASP A 55 -5.15 -10.43 1.62
C ASP A 55 -4.99 -11.06 0.24
N VAL A 56 -5.06 -10.22 -0.79
CA VAL A 56 -4.78 -10.60 -2.17
C VAL A 56 -3.47 -9.92 -2.51
N ASN A 57 -2.44 -10.71 -2.79
CA ASN A 57 -1.13 -10.16 -3.09
C ASN A 57 -1.20 -9.22 -4.31
N ASP A 58 -0.97 -7.93 -4.07
CA ASP A 58 -0.87 -6.88 -5.06
C ASP A 58 0.53 -6.85 -5.72
N ALA A 59 0.66 -6.08 -6.79
CA ALA A 59 1.91 -5.95 -7.51
C ALA A 59 2.75 -4.81 -6.91
N PRO A 60 4.08 -4.98 -6.78
CA PRO A 60 4.93 -3.94 -6.23
C PRO A 60 4.99 -2.72 -7.14
N VAL A 61 5.10 -1.54 -6.53
CA VAL A 61 5.31 -0.27 -7.21
C VAL A 61 6.80 0.02 -7.31
N LEU A 62 7.34 0.05 -8.54
CA LEU A 62 8.75 0.34 -8.82
C LEU A 62 9.00 1.83 -9.07
N SER A 63 10.08 2.34 -8.50
CA SER A 63 10.62 3.68 -8.78
C SER A 63 12.11 3.62 -9.09
N LEU A 64 12.55 4.50 -9.99
CA LEU A 64 13.95 4.65 -10.42
C LEU A 64 14.38 6.09 -10.23
N THR A 65 15.54 6.29 -9.60
CA THR A 65 16.16 7.60 -9.44
C THR A 65 17.53 7.60 -10.11
N THR A 66 17.75 8.56 -11.01
CA THR A 66 19.04 8.77 -11.67
C THR A 66 19.74 9.99 -11.03
N PRO A 67 20.88 9.82 -10.34
CA PRO A 67 21.48 10.90 -9.55
C PRO A 67 22.15 12.00 -10.40
N ALA A 68 22.86 11.65 -11.48
CA ALA A 68 23.44 12.61 -12.41
C ALA A 68 23.70 11.97 -13.79
N THR A 69 23.66 12.79 -14.85
CA THR A 69 24.06 12.36 -16.20
C THR A 69 25.56 12.07 -16.23
N PRO A 70 26.00 10.92 -16.74
CA PRO A 70 27.42 10.63 -16.92
C PRO A 70 28.09 11.67 -17.83
N VAL A 71 29.34 12.00 -17.51
CA VAL A 71 30.17 12.89 -18.33
C VAL A 71 31.18 12.03 -19.10
N GLU A 72 31.27 12.25 -20.41
CA GLU A 72 32.25 11.56 -21.25
C GLU A 72 33.69 11.83 -20.77
N GLY A 73 34.54 10.81 -20.79
CA GLY A 73 35.92 10.89 -20.28
C GLY A 73 36.07 10.81 -18.76
N ASN A 74 34.96 10.86 -18.00
CA ASN A 74 34.96 10.82 -16.53
C ASN A 74 34.24 9.59 -15.96
N ALA A 75 33.70 8.73 -16.81
CA ALA A 75 33.07 7.49 -16.38
C ALA A 75 34.11 6.51 -15.81
N ALA A 76 33.79 5.88 -14.69
CA ALA A 76 34.59 4.82 -14.09
C ALA A 76 33.70 3.63 -13.68
N GLU A 77 34.31 2.47 -13.50
CA GLU A 77 33.63 1.29 -12.95
C GLU A 77 33.07 1.62 -11.56
N GLY A 78 31.84 1.16 -11.29
CA GLY A 78 31.15 1.44 -10.03
C GLY A 78 30.46 2.81 -9.97
N ASN A 79 30.56 3.65 -11.01
CA ASN A 79 29.76 4.87 -11.07
C ASN A 79 28.27 4.53 -10.97
N LEU A 80 27.58 5.16 -10.02
CA LEU A 80 26.15 4.97 -9.83
C LEU A 80 25.38 5.63 -10.98
N ILE A 81 24.70 4.80 -11.78
CA ILE A 81 23.89 5.25 -12.93
C ILE A 81 22.41 5.40 -12.54
N SER A 82 21.91 4.53 -11.68
CA SER A 82 20.53 4.57 -11.19
C SER A 82 20.41 3.79 -9.88
N THR A 83 19.47 4.21 -9.03
CA THR A 83 19.01 3.45 -7.88
C THR A 83 17.56 3.05 -8.11
N ALA A 84 17.22 1.79 -7.83
CA ALA A 84 15.85 1.30 -7.82
C ALA A 84 15.33 1.24 -6.38
N SER A 85 14.04 1.56 -6.21
CA SER A 85 13.30 1.33 -4.97
C SER A 85 11.93 0.75 -5.32
N ALA A 86 11.38 -0.07 -4.43
CA ALA A 86 10.03 -0.59 -4.61
C ALA A 86 9.27 -0.59 -3.26
N THR A 87 7.96 -0.42 -3.35
CA THR A 87 7.03 -0.60 -2.23
C THR A 87 5.98 -1.62 -2.62
N ASP A 88 5.49 -2.36 -1.63
CA ASP A 88 4.45 -3.35 -1.79
C ASP A 88 3.68 -3.37 -0.46
N GLU A 89 2.37 -3.32 -0.53
CA GLU A 89 1.50 -3.25 0.64
C GLU A 89 1.47 -4.59 1.40
N ASP A 90 1.71 -5.71 0.71
CA ASP A 90 1.67 -7.07 1.27
C ASP A 90 3.07 -7.61 1.62
N THR A 91 4.08 -7.22 0.84
CA THR A 91 5.44 -7.74 0.93
C THR A 91 6.35 -6.73 1.64
N PRO A 92 6.93 -7.09 2.80
CA PRO A 92 7.88 -6.20 3.47
C PRO A 92 9.08 -5.93 2.56
N ALA A 93 9.71 -4.77 2.71
CA ALA A 93 10.83 -4.36 1.86
C ALA A 93 11.98 -5.39 1.78
N SER A 94 12.23 -6.16 2.85
CA SER A 94 13.23 -7.23 2.87
C SER A 94 12.86 -8.47 2.06
N GLY A 95 11.59 -8.61 1.67
CA GLY A 95 11.09 -9.67 0.78
C GLY A 95 11.12 -9.29 -0.69
N LEU A 96 11.31 -8.01 -1.03
CA LEU A 96 11.40 -7.55 -2.41
C LEU A 96 12.78 -7.87 -3.00
N SER A 97 12.79 -8.25 -4.28
CA SER A 97 14.02 -8.56 -5.03
C SER A 97 14.08 -7.76 -6.32
N PHE A 98 15.28 -7.35 -6.71
CA PHE A 98 15.53 -6.54 -7.91
C PHE A 98 16.41 -7.33 -8.87
N SER A 99 16.09 -7.25 -10.17
CA SER A 99 16.90 -7.82 -11.23
C SER A 99 16.92 -6.90 -12.45
N LEU A 100 18.03 -6.93 -13.19
CA LEU A 100 18.11 -6.27 -14.49
C LEU A 100 17.44 -7.16 -15.54
N THR A 101 16.39 -6.64 -16.19
CA THR A 101 15.71 -7.36 -17.27
C THR A 101 16.42 -7.21 -18.63
N ASN A 102 17.23 -6.16 -18.79
CA ASN A 102 18.03 -5.92 -19.97
C ASN A 102 19.41 -5.34 -19.58
N ASN A 103 20.47 -5.96 -20.09
CA ASN A 103 21.84 -5.51 -19.86
C ASN A 103 22.72 -5.86 -21.09
N PRO A 104 22.51 -5.18 -22.22
CA PRO A 104 23.18 -5.53 -23.46
C PRO A 104 24.69 -5.36 -23.30
N GLY A 105 25.46 -6.41 -23.62
CA GLY A 105 26.92 -6.39 -23.50
C GLY A 105 27.45 -6.34 -22.07
N GLY A 106 26.60 -6.50 -21.04
CA GLY A 106 27.05 -6.53 -19.65
C GLY A 106 27.52 -5.17 -19.11
N VAL A 107 27.06 -4.07 -19.69
CA VAL A 107 27.53 -2.70 -19.39
C VAL A 107 27.11 -2.19 -18.01
N TYR A 108 26.08 -2.79 -17.41
CA TYR A 108 25.61 -2.49 -16.05
C TYR A 108 25.96 -3.63 -15.10
N ALA A 109 26.42 -3.28 -13.91
CA ALA A 109 26.58 -4.20 -12.80
C ALA A 109 25.60 -3.82 -11.68
N SER A 110 25.15 -4.80 -10.88
CA SER A 110 24.53 -4.50 -9.60
C SER A 110 25.56 -3.80 -8.71
N ALA A 111 25.20 -2.68 -8.10
CA ALA A 111 26.06 -2.10 -7.07
C ALA A 111 26.23 -3.15 -5.96
N ALA A 112 27.47 -3.62 -5.77
CA ALA A 112 27.79 -4.43 -4.59
C ALA A 112 27.62 -3.51 -3.37
N GLY A 113 26.77 -3.94 -2.44
CA GLY A 113 26.68 -3.29 -1.12
C GLY A 113 27.97 -3.42 -0.33
#